data_AF-A0A4Q2RXY3-F1
#
_entry.id   AF-A0A4Q2RXY3-F1
#
_cell.length_a   1.000
_cell.length_b   1.000
_cell.length_c   1.000
_cell.angle_alpha   90.00
_cell.angle_beta   90.00
_cell.angle_gamma   90.00
#
_symmetry.space_group_name_H-M   'P 1'
#
loop_
_entity.id
_entity.type
_entity.pdbx_description
1 polymer ?
#
loop_
_entity_poly.entity_id
_entity_poly.type
_entity_poly.pdbx_seq_one_letter_code
_entity_poly.pdbx_strand_id
1 'polypeptide(L)'
;MGGASLVIVLLGGLVIVGLVAFFYLGEVKREAAELPEPPPVEPMPVGPPVQPVDVPPAPPTPAGEEALAASRDQRVLLRRDFPPRPGALSHWGGVPAVPRDFTWPFFLTADGTERAMHHVLQLDCATIPESGRLGLMPDRGLLSVFLDLDWGVHWRWSVRYVDVPHDQLVPAPVPDTLPRAYGSRAYWGWPRTDAEWPRLLPSWSIDPVVVTGDPAVEAEEPGFWPGTIPLEEQITSIDGAVADARWFSNAYDDGVLVRPWSSYPHDWRAVSILTGHLARQAERHHLDNHVRRGAMTEAEADDFLAGLRAGIDSWSERAASSPAWAPLTAAESDELWQLVLDHQPVALFALAEAVNDSLDATLAGNPDATRVLPAAALELVRSRHALGTRLDDGRLHLADVDRVLSAPSYVQGDAEERLDEWLLLLEMSADPAIGHHFAEGVYQFWIRPADLAARRFDLVELTASAY
;
A
#
# COMPACT_ATOMS: atom_id res chain seq x y z
N MET A 1 -20.68 -7.81 -46.13
CA MET A 1 -19.25 -7.76 -45.74
C MET A 1 -19.15 -7.18 -44.34
N GLY A 2 -19.32 -7.99 -43.29
CA GLY A 2 -19.44 -7.45 -41.92
C GLY A 2 -19.50 -8.51 -40.82
N GLY A 3 -18.60 -9.49 -40.88
CA GLY A 3 -18.53 -10.55 -39.86
C GLY A 3 -17.13 -11.13 -39.69
N ALA A 4 -16.33 -11.17 -40.78
CA ALA A 4 -14.96 -11.68 -40.73
C ALA A 4 -13.96 -10.71 -40.06
N SER A 5 -14.18 -9.40 -40.09
CA SER A 5 -13.25 -8.42 -39.53
C SER A 5 -13.31 -8.28 -38.00
N LEU A 6 -14.45 -8.60 -37.36
CA LEU A 6 -14.60 -8.52 -35.90
C LEU A 6 -13.94 -9.72 -35.20
N VAL A 7 -13.97 -10.89 -35.85
CA VAL A 7 -13.35 -12.13 -35.33
C VAL A 7 -11.81 -12.08 -35.39
N ILE A 8 -11.23 -11.37 -36.37
CA ILE A 8 -9.78 -11.19 -36.48
C ILE A 8 -9.25 -10.20 -35.43
N VAL A 9 -10.02 -9.17 -35.06
CA VAL A 9 -9.63 -8.21 -33.98
C VAL A 9 -9.77 -8.85 -32.60
N LEU A 10 -10.80 -9.68 -32.36
CA LEU A 10 -10.97 -10.42 -31.11
C LEU A 10 -9.91 -11.52 -30.92
N LEU A 11 -9.55 -12.25 -31.99
CA LEU A 11 -8.46 -13.23 -31.94
C LEU A 11 -7.08 -12.57 -31.83
N GLY A 12 -6.87 -11.42 -32.46
CA GLY A 12 -5.64 -10.64 -32.31
C GLY A 12 -5.43 -10.10 -30.89
N GLY A 13 -6.48 -9.59 -30.25
CA GLY A 13 -6.44 -9.12 -28.85
C GLY A 13 -6.19 -10.23 -27.84
N LEU A 14 -6.84 -11.39 -28.01
CA LEU A 14 -6.63 -12.57 -27.15
C LEU A 14 -5.24 -13.20 -27.32
N VAL A 15 -4.68 -13.16 -28.54
CA VAL A 15 -3.31 -13.63 -28.79
C VAL A 15 -2.26 -12.66 -28.22
N ILE A 16 -2.52 -11.35 -28.20
CA ILE A 16 -1.62 -10.36 -27.59
C ILE A 16 -1.67 -10.42 -26.06
N VAL A 17 -2.85 -10.50 -25.45
CA VAL A 17 -2.98 -10.71 -23.98
C VAL A 17 -2.42 -12.07 -23.57
N GLY A 18 -2.65 -13.11 -24.38
CA GLY A 18 -2.07 -14.44 -24.18
C GLY A 18 -0.55 -14.45 -24.31
N LEU A 19 0.03 -13.74 -25.29
CA LEU A 19 1.49 -13.64 -25.47
C LEU A 19 2.15 -12.78 -24.39
N VAL A 20 1.51 -11.69 -23.95
CA VAL A 20 2.00 -10.88 -22.83
C VAL A 20 1.94 -11.67 -21.53
N ALA A 21 0.83 -12.37 -21.25
CA ALA A 21 0.75 -13.27 -20.09
C ALA A 21 1.75 -14.43 -20.17
N PHE A 22 2.00 -15.01 -21.36
CA PHE A 22 2.98 -16.08 -21.53
C PHE A 22 4.43 -15.60 -21.46
N PHE A 23 4.72 -14.35 -21.87
CA PHE A 23 6.02 -13.72 -21.67
C PHE A 23 6.23 -13.32 -20.21
N TYR A 24 5.22 -12.76 -19.54
CA TYR A 24 5.28 -12.37 -18.13
C TYR A 24 5.38 -13.61 -17.22
N LEU A 25 4.54 -14.63 -17.42
CA LEU A 25 4.68 -15.91 -16.71
C LEU A 25 5.94 -16.67 -17.12
N GLY A 26 6.44 -16.49 -18.34
CA GLY A 26 7.67 -17.10 -18.83
C GLY A 26 8.92 -16.48 -18.20
N GLU A 27 8.95 -15.15 -18.07
CA GLU A 27 10.01 -14.43 -17.36
C GLU A 27 9.93 -14.65 -15.85
N VAL A 28 8.74 -14.62 -15.24
CA VAL A 28 8.58 -14.93 -13.80
C VAL A 28 8.99 -16.38 -13.50
N LYS A 29 8.68 -17.35 -14.38
CA LYS A 29 9.15 -18.74 -14.22
C LYS A 29 10.64 -18.89 -14.46
N ARG A 30 11.25 -18.04 -15.29
CA ARG A 30 12.68 -18.09 -15.57
C ARG A 30 13.49 -17.39 -14.47
N GLU A 31 13.01 -16.27 -13.95
CA GLU A 31 13.50 -15.65 -12.70
C GLU A 31 13.36 -16.62 -11.53
N ALA A 32 12.23 -17.31 -11.39
CA ALA A 32 12.03 -18.34 -10.36
C ALA A 32 12.93 -19.58 -10.52
N ALA A 33 13.44 -19.85 -11.73
CA ALA A 33 14.34 -20.97 -12.01
C ALA A 33 15.84 -20.60 -11.92
N GLU A 34 16.17 -19.31 -12.03
CA GLU A 34 17.53 -18.78 -11.87
C GLU A 34 17.79 -18.26 -10.45
N LEU A 35 16.74 -18.05 -9.65
CA LEU A 35 16.85 -17.89 -8.20
C LEU A 35 17.31 -19.21 -7.58
N PRO A 36 18.30 -19.21 -6.65
CA PRO A 36 18.53 -20.38 -5.82
C PRO A 36 17.20 -20.76 -5.17
N GLU A 37 16.89 -22.08 -5.09
CA GLU A 37 15.70 -22.55 -4.39
C GLU A 37 15.57 -21.74 -3.09
N PRO A 38 14.41 -21.11 -2.83
CA PRO A 38 14.23 -20.42 -1.57
C PRO A 38 14.64 -21.43 -0.50
N PRO A 39 15.51 -21.05 0.45
CA PRO A 39 15.86 -21.96 1.52
C PRO A 39 14.53 -22.49 2.06
N PRO A 40 14.43 -23.81 2.33
CA PRO A 40 13.18 -24.39 2.82
C PRO A 40 12.64 -23.43 3.87
N VAL A 41 11.39 -22.99 3.71
CA VAL A 41 10.75 -22.13 4.70
C VAL A 41 10.82 -22.94 5.99
N GLU A 42 11.84 -22.65 6.79
CA GLU A 42 11.94 -23.22 8.11
C GLU A 42 10.64 -22.77 8.78
N PRO A 43 9.82 -23.71 9.30
CA PRO A 43 8.65 -23.32 10.07
C PRO A 43 9.13 -22.27 11.06
N MET A 44 8.43 -21.12 11.10
CA MET A 44 8.87 -19.96 11.87
C MET A 44 9.50 -20.46 13.17
N PRO A 45 10.82 -20.27 13.38
CA PRO A 45 11.36 -20.54 14.70
C PRO A 45 10.57 -19.60 15.60
N VAL A 46 9.83 -20.19 16.54
CA VAL A 46 9.13 -19.48 17.60
C VAL A 46 10.21 -18.63 18.26
N GLY A 47 10.35 -17.39 17.80
CA GLY A 47 11.22 -16.42 18.43
C GLY A 47 10.79 -16.38 19.89
N PRO A 48 11.73 -16.26 20.85
CA PRO A 48 11.32 -16.20 22.25
C PRO A 48 10.26 -15.09 22.31
N PRO A 49 9.04 -15.40 22.79
CA PRO A 49 8.02 -14.39 22.92
C PRO A 49 8.68 -13.26 23.69
N VAL A 50 8.51 -12.02 23.23
CA VAL A 50 8.53 -10.93 24.20
C VAL A 50 7.37 -11.30 25.09
N GLN A 51 7.67 -11.98 26.20
CA GLN A 51 6.63 -12.44 27.09
C GLN A 51 5.85 -11.17 27.45
N PRO A 52 4.56 -11.11 27.10
CA PRO A 52 3.67 -10.27 27.86
C PRO A 52 3.94 -10.67 29.31
N VAL A 53 4.04 -9.70 30.21
CA VAL A 53 3.97 -10.03 31.63
C VAL A 53 2.77 -10.96 31.75
N ASP A 54 3.00 -12.18 32.22
CA ASP A 54 2.04 -13.27 32.29
C ASP A 54 1.00 -12.89 33.35
N VAL A 55 0.21 -11.88 33.03
CA VAL A 55 -0.90 -11.38 33.82
C VAL A 55 -2.01 -12.35 33.49
N PRO A 56 -2.49 -13.13 34.47
CA PRO A 56 -3.57 -14.06 34.24
C PRO A 56 -4.74 -13.32 33.57
N PRO A 57 -5.40 -13.95 32.57
CA PRO A 57 -6.62 -13.41 31.98
C PRO A 57 -7.53 -12.87 33.08
N ALA A 58 -7.95 -11.61 32.96
CA ALA A 58 -9.11 -11.19 33.74
C ALA A 58 -10.27 -12.10 33.30
N PRO A 59 -11.09 -12.62 34.23
CA PRO A 59 -12.23 -13.46 33.85
C PRO A 59 -13.13 -12.72 32.85
N PRO A 60 -13.73 -13.43 31.88
CA PRO A 60 -14.60 -12.81 30.90
C PRO A 60 -15.74 -12.07 31.60
N THR A 61 -16.00 -10.86 31.13
CA THR A 61 -17.12 -10.04 31.61
C THR A 61 -18.28 -10.19 30.64
N PRO A 62 -19.55 -10.04 31.07
CA PRO A 62 -20.70 -10.08 30.16
C PRO A 62 -20.56 -9.12 28.97
N ALA A 63 -20.06 -7.91 29.21
CA ALA A 63 -19.78 -6.94 28.15
C ALA A 63 -18.69 -7.42 27.16
N GLY A 64 -17.71 -8.19 27.64
CA GLY A 64 -16.68 -8.79 26.79
C GLY A 64 -17.22 -9.93 25.91
N GLU A 65 -18.10 -10.78 26.46
CA GLU A 65 -18.77 -11.84 25.69
C GLU A 65 -19.70 -11.25 24.63
N GLU A 66 -20.46 -10.21 24.97
CA GLU A 66 -21.31 -9.47 24.02
C GLU A 66 -20.48 -8.83 22.90
N ALA A 67 -19.33 -8.23 23.23
CA ALA A 67 -18.45 -7.63 22.23
C ALA A 67 -17.85 -8.68 21.28
N LEU A 68 -17.43 -9.83 21.79
CA LEU A 68 -16.92 -10.93 20.96
C LEU A 68 -17.98 -11.41 19.97
N ALA A 69 -19.21 -11.64 20.44
CA ALA A 69 -20.32 -12.03 19.58
C ALA A 69 -20.62 -10.94 18.52
N ALA A 70 -20.78 -9.69 18.94
CA ALA A 70 -21.10 -8.59 18.05
C ALA A 70 -20.02 -8.33 17.00
N SER A 71 -18.73 -8.54 17.33
CA SER A 71 -17.62 -8.37 16.38
C SER A 71 -17.72 -9.27 15.14
N ARG A 72 -18.43 -10.41 15.24
CA ARG A 72 -18.65 -11.36 14.13
C ARG A 72 -19.66 -10.83 13.11
N ASP A 73 -20.56 -9.95 13.54
CA ASP A 73 -21.65 -9.39 12.74
C ASP A 73 -21.38 -7.95 12.30
N GLN A 74 -20.16 -7.42 12.48
CA GLN A 74 -19.83 -6.08 12.03
C GLN A 74 -18.43 -5.97 11.44
N ARG A 75 -18.19 -4.86 10.73
CA ARG A 75 -16.85 -4.41 10.35
C ARG A 75 -16.77 -2.90 10.41
N VAL A 76 -15.70 -2.39 11.01
CA VAL A 76 -15.28 -1.01 10.83
C VAL A 76 -14.27 -0.98 9.70
N LEU A 77 -14.71 -0.62 8.49
CA LEU A 77 -13.85 -0.47 7.32
C LEU A 77 -13.08 0.85 7.40
N LEU A 78 -11.80 0.84 7.02
CA LEU A 78 -10.98 2.04 6.99
C LEU A 78 -11.00 2.67 5.58
N ARG A 79 -12.10 3.38 5.26
CA ARG A 79 -12.28 4.03 3.94
C ARG A 79 -11.25 5.14 3.78
N ARG A 80 -10.43 5.08 2.74
CA ARG A 80 -9.52 6.18 2.38
C ARG A 80 -10.31 7.34 1.79
N ASP A 81 -9.98 8.56 2.20
CA ASP A 81 -10.55 9.74 1.57
C ASP A 81 -9.91 9.94 0.20
N PHE A 82 -10.74 10.33 -0.78
CA PHE A 82 -10.24 10.78 -2.07
C PHE A 82 -10.86 12.14 -2.45
N PRO A 83 -10.03 13.18 -2.64
CA PRO A 83 -8.59 13.21 -2.39
C PRO A 83 -8.24 13.12 -0.89
N PRO A 84 -6.96 12.85 -0.52
CA PRO A 84 -6.51 12.90 0.86
C PRO A 84 -6.85 14.25 1.51
N ARG A 85 -7.32 14.22 2.77
CA ARG A 85 -7.62 15.41 3.58
C ARG A 85 -6.38 15.85 4.37
N PRO A 86 -5.82 17.05 4.11
CA PRO A 86 -4.72 17.57 4.91
C PRO A 86 -5.12 17.72 6.37
N GLY A 87 -4.24 17.30 7.29
CA GLY A 87 -4.44 17.48 8.73
C GLY A 87 -5.50 16.58 9.38
N ALA A 88 -6.00 15.56 8.67
CA ALA A 88 -6.84 14.53 9.28
C ALA A 88 -6.05 13.78 10.38
N LEU A 89 -6.71 13.46 11.50
CA LEU A 89 -6.10 12.71 12.60
C LEU A 89 -6.16 11.20 12.39
N SER A 90 -7.10 10.71 11.60
CA SER A 90 -7.14 9.33 11.13
C SER A 90 -6.44 9.25 9.78
N HIS A 91 -5.31 8.54 9.70
CA HIS A 91 -4.54 8.38 8.46
C HIS A 91 -3.60 7.17 8.51
N TRP A 92 -3.33 6.60 7.33
CA TRP A 92 -2.19 5.73 7.09
C TRP A 92 -0.89 6.54 7.05
N GLY A 93 0.22 5.90 7.37
CA GLY A 93 1.59 6.41 7.24
C GLY A 93 1.81 7.81 7.82
N GLY A 94 2.77 8.55 7.24
CA GLY A 94 3.08 9.91 7.63
C GLY A 94 3.63 10.08 9.05
N VAL A 95 3.65 11.33 9.51
CA VAL A 95 4.06 11.69 10.88
C VAL A 95 2.82 11.72 11.78
N PRO A 96 2.78 10.94 12.87
CA PRO A 96 1.65 10.96 13.79
C PRO A 96 1.56 12.29 14.53
N ALA A 97 0.34 12.64 14.94
CA ALA A 97 0.05 13.75 15.84
C ALA A 97 0.02 13.22 17.27
N VAL A 98 0.89 13.75 18.12
CA VAL A 98 1.17 13.19 19.45
C VAL A 98 1.27 14.28 20.53
N PRO A 99 1.14 13.94 21.82
CA PRO A 99 1.50 14.85 22.91
C PRO A 99 2.95 15.32 22.82
N ARG A 100 3.27 16.49 23.37
CA ARG A 100 4.64 17.07 23.30
C ARG A 100 5.72 16.23 23.98
N ASP A 101 5.35 15.41 24.94
CA ASP A 101 6.21 14.50 25.70
C ASP A 101 6.23 13.07 25.14
N PHE A 102 5.62 12.84 23.97
CA PHE A 102 5.61 11.55 23.30
C PHE A 102 7.04 11.08 22.98
N THR A 103 7.30 9.82 23.32
CA THR A 103 8.55 9.14 22.96
C THR A 103 8.29 8.20 21.80
N TRP A 104 9.04 8.39 20.71
CA TRP A 104 8.96 7.52 19.53
C TRP A 104 9.27 6.07 19.93
N PRO A 105 8.53 5.05 19.43
CA PRO A 105 8.82 3.66 19.79
C PRO A 105 10.13 3.14 19.21
N PHE A 106 10.95 2.55 20.07
CA PHE A 106 12.20 1.85 19.73
C PHE A 106 12.16 0.41 20.25
N PHE A 107 13.04 -0.42 19.70
CA PHE A 107 13.36 -1.74 20.26
C PHE A 107 14.87 -2.02 20.16
N LEU A 108 15.35 -2.97 20.95
CA LEU A 108 16.71 -3.47 20.85
C LEU A 108 16.76 -4.67 19.89
N THR A 109 17.62 -4.58 18.88
CA THR A 109 17.94 -5.68 17.98
C THR A 109 18.81 -6.74 18.69
N ALA A 110 19.00 -7.91 18.06
CA ALA A 110 19.76 -9.01 18.66
C ALA A 110 21.24 -8.67 18.93
N ASP A 111 21.81 -7.75 18.17
CA ASP A 111 23.16 -7.19 18.33
C ASP A 111 23.23 -6.05 19.37
N GLY A 112 22.11 -5.72 20.02
CA GLY A 112 22.04 -4.70 21.07
C GLY A 112 21.91 -3.26 20.55
N THR A 113 21.66 -3.09 19.25
CA THR A 113 21.45 -1.77 18.64
C THR A 113 20.00 -1.32 18.87
N GLU A 114 19.81 -0.05 19.26
CA GLU A 114 18.48 0.53 19.35
C GLU A 114 17.99 0.94 17.96
N ARG A 115 16.77 0.50 17.59
CA ARG A 115 16.17 0.74 16.28
C ARG A 115 14.77 1.33 16.42
N ALA A 116 14.51 2.41 15.70
CA ALA A 116 13.20 3.06 15.64
C ALA A 116 12.22 2.24 14.78
N MET A 117 10.96 2.19 15.20
CA MET A 117 9.87 1.59 14.42
C MET A 117 9.23 2.61 13.48
N HIS A 118 8.63 2.17 12.38
CA HIS A 118 7.90 3.00 11.43
C HIS A 118 6.47 3.21 11.89
N HIS A 119 5.95 4.43 11.74
CA HIS A 119 4.54 4.71 11.94
C HIS A 119 3.73 4.19 10.73
N VAL A 120 2.67 3.43 11.00
CA VAL A 120 1.85 2.78 9.97
C VAL A 120 0.42 3.32 9.95
N LEU A 121 -0.19 3.54 11.11
CA LEU A 121 -1.57 4.00 11.22
C LEU A 121 -1.71 4.91 12.42
N GLN A 122 -2.47 6.00 12.25
CA GLN A 122 -3.11 6.72 13.34
C GLN A 122 -4.62 6.72 13.13
N LEU A 123 -5.37 6.47 14.21
CA LEU A 123 -6.82 6.42 14.20
C LEU A 123 -7.37 7.28 15.35
N ASP A 124 -8.19 8.28 15.02
CA ASP A 124 -9.00 9.01 16.00
C ASP A 124 -10.22 8.17 16.39
N CYS A 125 -10.22 7.70 17.63
CA CYS A 125 -11.29 6.87 18.17
C CYS A 125 -12.66 7.58 18.12
N ALA A 126 -12.67 8.92 18.14
CA ALA A 126 -13.91 9.69 18.02
C ALA A 126 -14.54 9.56 16.62
N THR A 127 -13.75 9.24 15.59
CA THR A 127 -14.23 9.05 14.21
C THR A 127 -14.83 7.67 13.97
N ILE A 128 -14.58 6.69 14.84
CA ILE A 128 -15.22 5.38 14.76
C ILE A 128 -16.70 5.56 15.14
N PRO A 129 -17.68 5.17 14.29
CA PRO A 129 -19.09 5.28 14.64
C PRO A 129 -19.42 4.51 15.93
N GLU A 130 -20.32 5.06 16.77
CA GLU A 130 -20.66 4.47 18.07
C GLU A 130 -21.09 3.00 17.96
N SER A 131 -21.87 2.66 16.94
CA SER A 131 -22.29 1.28 16.64
C SER A 131 -21.12 0.33 16.39
N GLY A 132 -20.00 0.83 15.87
CA GLY A 132 -18.79 0.06 15.55
C GLY A 132 -17.85 -0.17 16.73
N ARG A 133 -18.07 0.50 17.87
CA ARG A 133 -17.14 0.50 19.01
C ARG A 133 -17.26 -0.73 19.92
N LEU A 134 -18.27 -1.58 19.68
CA LEU A 134 -18.60 -2.75 20.52
C LEU A 134 -18.84 -2.41 22.00
N GLY A 135 -19.10 -1.14 22.33
CA GLY A 135 -19.17 -0.65 23.71
C GLY A 135 -17.84 -0.67 24.47
N LEU A 136 -16.72 -1.04 23.83
CA LEU A 136 -15.41 -1.20 24.47
C LEU A 136 -14.36 -0.21 23.95
N MET A 137 -14.38 0.09 22.64
CA MET A 137 -13.44 1.03 22.04
C MET A 137 -13.65 2.44 22.62
N PRO A 138 -12.57 3.19 22.97
CA PRO A 138 -12.70 4.54 23.47
C PRO A 138 -13.53 5.44 22.54
N ASP A 139 -14.24 6.41 23.11
CA ASP A 139 -15.02 7.41 22.38
C ASP A 139 -14.21 8.63 21.92
N ARG A 140 -12.94 8.68 22.32
CA ARG A 140 -11.97 9.75 22.07
C ARG A 140 -10.55 9.23 22.19
N GLY A 141 -9.58 10.07 21.82
CA GLY A 141 -8.16 9.74 21.87
C GLY A 141 -7.66 9.16 20.55
N LEU A 142 -6.33 9.05 20.43
CA LEU A 142 -5.67 8.55 19.23
C LEU A 142 -5.02 7.20 19.51
N LEU A 143 -5.24 6.26 18.60
CA LEU A 143 -4.55 4.99 18.52
C LEU A 143 -3.49 5.07 17.41
N SER A 144 -2.22 4.85 17.72
CA SER A 144 -1.12 4.83 16.77
C SER A 144 -0.44 3.47 16.74
N VAL A 145 -0.18 2.94 15.55
CA VAL A 145 0.47 1.64 15.31
C VAL A 145 1.84 1.86 14.69
N PHE A 146 2.83 1.21 15.27
CA PHE A 146 4.21 1.23 14.81
C PHE A 146 4.73 -0.19 14.56
N LEU A 147 5.50 -0.36 13.49
CA LEU A 147 6.10 -1.64 13.08
C LEU A 147 7.58 -1.47 12.70
N ASP A 148 8.41 -2.45 13.03
CA ASP A 148 9.63 -2.65 12.26
C ASP A 148 9.25 -3.16 10.87
N LEU A 149 9.65 -2.44 9.83
CA LEU A 149 9.36 -2.80 8.44
C LEU A 149 10.57 -3.45 7.76
N ASP A 150 11.65 -3.72 8.50
CA ASP A 150 12.78 -4.43 7.91
C ASP A 150 12.44 -5.90 7.64
N TRP A 151 12.73 -6.35 6.43
CA TRP A 151 12.36 -7.69 6.00
C TRP A 151 13.29 -8.76 6.56
N GLY A 152 12.70 -9.87 6.99
CA GLY A 152 13.45 -11.05 7.46
C GLY A 152 13.99 -10.92 8.88
N VAL A 153 13.65 -9.82 9.58
CA VAL A 153 13.82 -9.68 11.03
C VAL A 153 12.48 -10.02 11.68
N HIS A 154 12.50 -10.59 12.88
CA HIS A 154 11.29 -10.80 13.68
C HIS A 154 10.49 -9.49 13.79
N TRP A 155 9.22 -9.52 13.37
CA TRP A 155 8.37 -8.33 13.35
C TRP A 155 8.17 -7.79 14.77
N ARG A 156 8.68 -6.59 15.04
CA ARG A 156 8.45 -5.86 16.28
C ARG A 156 7.33 -4.86 16.06
N TRP A 157 6.43 -4.74 17.02
CA TRP A 157 5.32 -3.79 16.95
C TRP A 157 5.17 -3.00 18.24
N SER A 158 4.46 -1.88 18.14
CA SER A 158 4.01 -1.10 19.29
C SER A 158 2.68 -0.44 18.95
N VAL A 159 1.69 -0.62 19.79
CA VAL A 159 0.42 0.11 19.72
C VAL A 159 0.36 1.10 20.87
N ARG A 160 0.07 2.36 20.56
CA ARG A 160 0.06 3.47 21.51
C ARG A 160 -1.29 4.14 21.52
N TYR A 161 -1.83 4.37 22.71
CA TYR A 161 -3.05 5.14 22.89
C TYR A 161 -2.76 6.40 23.69
N VAL A 162 -3.24 7.54 23.20
CA VAL A 162 -3.11 8.85 23.86
C VAL A 162 -4.48 9.51 23.97
N ASP A 163 -4.83 9.95 25.18
CA ASP A 163 -6.09 10.64 25.49
C ASP A 163 -5.78 12.08 25.91
N VAL A 164 -5.47 12.92 24.92
CA VAL A 164 -5.26 14.36 25.11
C VAL A 164 -6.14 15.15 24.14
N PRO A 165 -6.54 16.39 24.50
CA PRO A 165 -7.24 17.28 23.58
C PRO A 165 -6.46 17.52 22.28
N HIS A 166 -7.18 17.65 21.15
CA HIS A 166 -6.57 17.76 19.83
C HIS A 166 -5.66 19.01 19.67
N ASP A 167 -5.95 20.09 20.41
CA ASP A 167 -5.15 21.32 20.41
C ASP A 167 -3.80 21.20 21.16
N GLN A 168 -3.59 20.09 21.89
CA GLN A 168 -2.34 19.77 22.56
C GLN A 168 -1.43 18.85 21.73
N LEU A 169 -1.94 18.33 20.61
CA LEU A 169 -1.19 17.49 19.70
C LEU A 169 -0.23 18.31 18.85
N VAL A 170 0.94 17.74 18.61
CA VAL A 170 1.96 18.27 17.70
C VAL A 170 2.44 17.14 16.79
N PRO A 171 2.96 17.43 15.58
CA PRO A 171 3.65 16.42 14.80
C PRO A 171 4.79 15.80 15.61
N ALA A 172 4.86 14.47 15.64
CA ALA A 172 5.90 13.76 16.36
C ALA A 172 7.30 14.12 15.82
N PRO A 173 8.31 14.31 16.68
CA PRO A 173 9.68 14.45 16.23
C PRO A 173 10.16 13.11 15.66
N VAL A 174 10.28 13.03 14.32
CA VAL A 174 10.75 11.83 13.62
C VAL A 174 12.23 11.62 13.94
N PRO A 175 12.66 10.43 14.41
CA PRO A 175 14.06 10.16 14.66
C PRO A 175 14.90 10.21 13.39
N ASP A 176 16.05 10.89 13.41
CA ASP A 176 17.03 10.87 12.32
C ASP A 176 17.56 9.45 12.02
N THR A 177 17.45 8.56 13.01
CA THR A 177 17.84 7.14 12.93
C THR A 177 16.75 6.22 12.39
N LEU A 178 15.56 6.73 12.05
CA LEU A 178 14.48 5.93 11.46
C LEU A 178 14.99 5.29 10.16
N PRO A 179 15.09 3.96 10.07
CA PRO A 179 15.68 3.29 8.91
C PRO A 179 14.81 3.47 7.66
N ARG A 180 15.32 2.98 6.53
CA ARG A 180 14.52 2.84 5.32
C ARG A 180 13.37 1.86 5.59
N ALA A 181 12.17 2.20 5.16
CA ALA A 181 11.08 1.24 5.12
C ALA A 181 11.47 0.09 4.18
N TYR A 182 11.28 -1.16 4.62
CA TYR A 182 11.61 -2.37 3.86
C TYR A 182 13.10 -2.59 3.53
N GLY A 183 14.00 -1.81 4.14
CA GLY A 183 15.44 -2.02 4.05
C GLY A 183 15.96 -1.99 2.61
N SER A 184 16.63 -3.06 2.17
CA SER A 184 17.15 -3.23 0.80
C SER A 184 16.30 -4.14 -0.08
N ARG A 185 15.22 -4.72 0.47
CA ARG A 185 14.32 -5.56 -0.34
C ARG A 185 13.50 -4.63 -1.23
N ALA A 186 13.67 -4.84 -2.54
CA ALA A 186 13.32 -3.89 -3.61
C ALA A 186 11.81 -3.76 -3.84
N TYR A 187 11.07 -3.18 -2.89
CA TYR A 187 9.65 -2.91 -3.10
C TYR A 187 9.42 -1.61 -3.86
N TRP A 188 10.06 -0.52 -3.45
CA TRP A 188 10.15 0.66 -4.31
C TRP A 188 11.29 0.45 -5.31
N GLY A 189 10.92 0.35 -6.59
CA GLY A 189 11.86 0.13 -7.70
C GLY A 189 12.57 1.40 -8.19
N TRP A 190 12.20 2.57 -7.66
CA TRP A 190 12.66 3.86 -8.14
C TRP A 190 13.75 4.56 -7.28
N PRO A 191 13.89 4.37 -5.95
CA PRO A 191 14.95 5.01 -5.19
C PRO A 191 16.34 4.59 -5.67
N ARG A 192 17.20 5.56 -6.02
CA ARG A 192 18.58 5.32 -6.50
C ARG A 192 19.63 5.61 -5.43
N THR A 193 19.31 6.47 -4.48
CA THR A 193 20.19 6.90 -3.37
C THR A 193 19.51 6.70 -2.02
N ASP A 194 20.29 6.63 -0.93
CA ASP A 194 19.74 6.51 0.44
C ASP A 194 18.73 7.60 0.79
N ALA A 195 18.97 8.83 0.30
CA ALA A 195 18.12 9.98 0.58
C ALA A 195 16.74 9.89 -0.09
N GLU A 196 16.62 9.11 -1.16
CA GLU A 196 15.35 8.92 -1.87
C GLU A 196 14.45 7.88 -1.20
N TRP A 197 15.04 6.96 -0.42
CA TRP A 197 14.29 5.89 0.21
C TRP A 197 13.24 6.43 1.19
N PRO A 198 11.97 5.99 1.09
CA PRO A 198 10.96 6.32 2.08
C PRO A 198 11.38 5.83 3.48
N ARG A 199 11.42 6.74 4.44
CA ARG A 199 11.54 6.43 5.88
C ARG A 199 10.20 6.53 6.60
N LEU A 200 9.29 7.33 6.04
CA LEU A 200 7.89 7.38 6.42
C LEU A 200 7.06 6.81 5.27
N LEU A 201 6.02 6.06 5.60
CA LEU A 201 5.05 5.61 4.62
C LEU A 201 4.19 6.80 4.12
N PRO A 202 3.61 6.73 2.91
CA PRO A 202 2.70 7.75 2.41
C PRO A 202 1.59 8.08 3.41
N SER A 203 1.34 9.38 3.63
CA SER A 203 0.23 9.80 4.46
C SER A 203 -1.06 9.81 3.66
N TRP A 204 -2.07 9.06 4.11
CA TRP A 204 -3.37 9.01 3.45
C TRP A 204 -4.49 9.04 4.48
N SER A 205 -5.34 10.07 4.45
CA SER A 205 -6.42 10.19 5.42
C SER A 205 -7.49 9.13 5.23
N ILE A 206 -8.09 8.71 6.34
CA ILE A 206 -9.13 7.68 6.37
C ILE A 206 -10.34 8.14 7.18
N ASP A 207 -11.46 7.51 6.91
CA ASP A 207 -12.73 7.68 7.59
C ASP A 207 -13.30 6.29 7.94
N PRO A 208 -13.43 5.95 9.22
CA PRO A 208 -13.99 4.66 9.62
C PRO A 208 -15.48 4.56 9.29
N VAL A 209 -15.90 3.50 8.62
CA VAL A 209 -17.30 3.25 8.26
C VAL A 209 -17.73 1.88 8.74
N VAL A 210 -18.90 1.80 9.37
CA VAL A 210 -19.45 0.54 9.88
C VAL A 210 -20.34 -0.12 8.85
N VAL A 211 -20.11 -1.40 8.60
CA VAL A 211 -21.04 -2.30 7.91
C VAL A 211 -21.44 -3.43 8.84
N THR A 212 -22.70 -3.87 8.77
CA THR A 212 -23.26 -4.86 9.72
C THR A 212 -23.95 -6.00 8.98
N GLY A 213 -23.83 -7.21 9.52
CA GLY A 213 -24.55 -8.38 9.05
C GLY A 213 -25.95 -8.50 9.64
N ASP A 214 -26.73 -9.41 9.08
CA ASP A 214 -27.97 -9.86 9.71
C ASP A 214 -27.68 -11.10 10.56
N PRO A 215 -27.77 -11.02 11.90
CA PRO A 215 -27.50 -12.16 12.78
C PRO A 215 -28.52 -13.30 12.61
N ALA A 216 -29.62 -13.07 11.88
CA ALA A 216 -30.58 -14.12 11.52
C ALA A 216 -30.14 -14.99 10.33
N VAL A 217 -29.10 -14.59 9.59
CA VAL A 217 -28.56 -15.35 8.46
C VAL A 217 -27.53 -16.36 8.98
N GLU A 218 -27.70 -17.64 8.63
CA GLU A 218 -26.69 -18.65 8.95
C GLU A 218 -25.46 -18.47 8.05
N ALA A 219 -24.30 -18.30 8.67
CA ALA A 219 -23.00 -18.28 7.99
C ALA A 219 -22.45 -19.70 7.80
N GLU A 220 -21.86 -19.99 6.63
CA GLU A 220 -21.15 -21.26 6.41
C GLU A 220 -19.90 -21.36 7.31
N GLU A 221 -19.21 -20.25 7.58
CA GLU A 221 -18.09 -20.13 8.51
C GLU A 221 -18.26 -18.90 9.42
N PRO A 222 -19.05 -18.99 10.51
CA PRO A 222 -19.44 -17.84 11.34
C PRO A 222 -18.28 -17.14 12.05
N GLY A 223 -17.10 -17.77 12.12
CA GLY A 223 -15.89 -17.21 12.71
C GLY A 223 -15.04 -16.38 11.74
N PHE A 224 -15.27 -16.51 10.43
CA PHE A 224 -14.42 -15.95 9.38
C PHE A 224 -15.22 -15.19 8.31
N TRP A 225 -14.49 -14.51 7.44
CA TRP A 225 -15.00 -13.60 6.44
C TRP A 225 -15.91 -14.24 5.36
N PRO A 226 -17.08 -13.65 4.99
CA PRO A 226 -18.27 -13.27 5.78
C PRO A 226 -19.49 -14.14 5.41
N GLY A 227 -20.16 -14.78 6.36
CA GLY A 227 -21.46 -15.40 6.05
C GLY A 227 -22.67 -14.47 6.14
N THR A 228 -22.63 -13.37 6.91
CA THR A 228 -23.84 -12.60 7.28
C THR A 228 -23.90 -11.16 6.76
N ILE A 229 -22.80 -10.60 6.26
CA ILE A 229 -22.72 -9.19 5.83
C ILE A 229 -22.97 -9.07 4.32
N PRO A 230 -24.04 -8.37 3.85
CA PRO A 230 -24.24 -8.07 2.43
C PRO A 230 -23.27 -6.96 1.99
N LEU A 231 -21.99 -7.32 1.86
CA LEU A 231 -20.88 -6.39 1.75
C LEU A 231 -20.93 -5.55 0.46
N GLU A 232 -21.25 -6.16 -0.68
CA GLU A 232 -21.35 -5.45 -1.97
C GLU A 232 -22.44 -4.36 -1.94
N GLU A 233 -23.61 -4.67 -1.38
CA GLU A 233 -24.73 -3.73 -1.26
C GLU A 233 -24.35 -2.57 -0.35
N GLN A 234 -23.82 -2.87 0.84
CA GLN A 234 -23.45 -1.85 1.82
C GLN A 234 -22.29 -0.97 1.33
N ILE A 235 -21.23 -1.54 0.75
CA ILE A 235 -20.12 -0.74 0.21
C ILE A 235 -20.59 0.18 -0.91
N THR A 236 -21.49 -0.29 -1.78
CA THR A 236 -22.06 0.54 -2.85
C THR A 236 -22.89 1.71 -2.32
N SER A 237 -23.44 1.60 -1.11
CA SER A 237 -24.19 2.68 -0.45
C SER A 237 -23.31 3.74 0.23
N ILE A 238 -22.02 3.44 0.46
CA ILE A 238 -21.08 4.36 1.09
C ILE A 238 -20.58 5.38 0.05
N ASP A 239 -20.77 6.66 0.33
CA ASP A 239 -20.31 7.72 -0.56
C ASP A 239 -18.79 7.66 -0.79
N GLY A 240 -18.40 7.74 -2.06
CA GLY A 240 -17.00 7.67 -2.50
C GLY A 240 -16.30 6.33 -2.31
N ALA A 241 -16.98 5.28 -1.80
CA ALA A 241 -16.34 3.99 -1.54
C ALA A 241 -16.10 3.14 -2.80
N VAL A 242 -16.84 3.40 -3.88
CA VAL A 242 -16.72 2.66 -5.14
C VAL A 242 -16.26 3.59 -6.26
N ALA A 243 -15.28 3.13 -7.03
CA ALA A 243 -14.80 3.79 -8.24
C ALA A 243 -14.87 2.84 -9.44
N ASP A 244 -14.82 3.37 -10.66
CA ASP A 244 -14.64 2.52 -11.85
C ASP A 244 -13.18 2.07 -11.96
N ALA A 245 -12.95 0.86 -12.45
CA ALA A 245 -11.62 0.32 -12.71
C ALA A 245 -10.87 1.21 -13.70
N ARG A 246 -9.69 1.69 -13.28
CA ARG A 246 -8.78 2.45 -14.12
C ARG A 246 -7.38 1.89 -13.96
N TRP A 247 -6.74 1.68 -15.10
CA TRP A 247 -5.37 1.22 -15.19
C TRP A 247 -4.65 2.13 -16.18
N PHE A 248 -3.43 2.54 -15.84
CA PHE A 248 -2.61 3.21 -16.82
C PHE A 248 -2.18 2.21 -17.89
N SER A 249 -2.30 2.61 -19.15
CA SER A 249 -1.79 1.84 -20.28
C SER A 249 -1.08 2.78 -21.25
N ASN A 250 0.04 2.30 -21.81
CA ASN A 250 0.76 3.06 -22.82
C ASN A 250 -0.14 3.27 -24.05
N ALA A 251 -0.27 4.53 -24.46
CA ALA A 251 -0.92 4.91 -25.70
C ALA A 251 0.14 5.21 -26.77
N TYR A 252 -0.22 5.02 -28.03
CA TYR A 252 0.67 5.22 -29.17
C TYR A 252 -0.03 6.00 -30.28
N ASP A 253 0.71 6.90 -30.93
CA ASP A 253 0.32 7.59 -32.16
C ASP A 253 1.39 7.32 -33.22
N ASP A 254 1.00 6.66 -34.30
CA ASP A 254 1.91 6.17 -35.36
C ASP A 254 3.16 5.43 -34.83
N GLY A 255 2.98 4.62 -33.79
CA GLY A 255 4.05 3.84 -33.16
C GLY A 255 4.92 4.62 -32.17
N VAL A 256 4.67 5.91 -31.98
CA VAL A 256 5.36 6.76 -30.99
C VAL A 256 4.55 6.79 -29.69
N LEU A 257 5.23 6.67 -28.54
CA LEU A 257 4.59 6.80 -27.23
C LEU A 257 3.90 8.16 -27.09
N VAL A 258 2.63 8.11 -26.69
CA VAL A 258 1.87 9.31 -26.34
C VAL A 258 2.11 9.62 -24.87
N ARG A 259 2.45 10.88 -24.58
CA ARG A 259 2.59 11.37 -23.20
C ARG A 259 1.28 11.14 -22.45
N PRO A 260 1.31 10.61 -21.21
CA PRO A 260 0.09 10.35 -20.43
C PRO A 260 -0.86 11.55 -20.37
N TRP A 261 -0.29 12.73 -20.13
CA TRP A 261 -0.95 14.03 -20.18
C TRP A 261 0.10 15.11 -20.42
N SER A 262 -0.31 16.28 -20.90
CA SER A 262 0.64 17.36 -21.25
C SER A 262 1.52 17.79 -20.09
N SER A 263 1.01 17.72 -18.85
CA SER A 263 1.75 18.07 -17.64
C SER A 263 2.53 16.90 -17.03
N TYR A 264 2.73 15.76 -17.70
CA TYR A 264 3.58 14.67 -17.18
C TYR A 264 5.03 14.82 -17.65
N PRO A 265 6.05 14.66 -16.79
CA PRO A 265 5.97 14.60 -15.32
C PRO A 265 5.51 15.93 -14.71
N HIS A 266 4.69 15.86 -13.66
CA HIS A 266 3.96 17.02 -13.13
C HIS A 266 4.67 17.76 -11.99
N ASP A 267 5.62 17.12 -11.31
CA ASP A 267 6.50 17.74 -10.31
C ASP A 267 7.86 17.03 -10.23
N TRP A 268 8.77 17.59 -9.44
CA TRP A 268 10.13 17.06 -9.30
C TRP A 268 10.19 15.69 -8.63
N ARG A 269 9.20 15.30 -7.82
CA ARG A 269 9.10 13.95 -7.29
C ARG A 269 8.75 12.96 -8.38
N ALA A 270 7.86 13.32 -9.30
CA ALA A 270 7.56 12.51 -10.48
C ALA A 270 8.79 12.32 -11.35
N VAL A 271 9.68 13.32 -11.44
CA VAL A 271 10.99 13.18 -12.11
C VAL A 271 11.86 12.12 -11.42
N SER A 272 12.08 12.21 -10.10
CA SER A 272 12.86 11.21 -9.36
C SER A 272 12.32 9.79 -9.53
N ILE A 273 10.99 9.64 -9.48
CA ILE A 273 10.33 8.34 -9.63
C ILE A 273 10.51 7.81 -11.07
N LEU A 274 10.29 8.65 -12.08
CA LEU A 274 10.46 8.28 -13.47
C LEU A 274 11.90 7.89 -13.78
N THR A 275 12.89 8.70 -13.41
CA THR A 275 14.30 8.39 -13.67
C THR A 275 14.77 7.14 -12.92
N GLY A 276 14.26 6.91 -11.71
CA GLY A 276 14.45 5.68 -10.95
C GLY A 276 13.97 4.45 -11.69
N HIS A 277 12.71 4.46 -12.15
CA HIS A 277 12.14 3.35 -12.92
C HIS A 277 12.85 3.16 -14.27
N LEU A 278 13.22 4.23 -14.96
CA LEU A 278 14.03 4.15 -16.17
C LEU A 278 15.39 3.50 -15.93
N ALA A 279 16.07 3.84 -14.82
CA ALA A 279 17.35 3.23 -14.45
C ALA A 279 17.19 1.72 -14.25
N ARG A 280 16.16 1.30 -13.52
CA ARG A 280 15.84 -0.11 -13.31
C ARG A 280 15.59 -0.85 -14.64
N GLN A 281 14.89 -0.24 -15.58
CA GLN A 281 14.65 -0.86 -16.89
C GLN A 281 15.91 -0.86 -17.79
N ALA A 282 16.81 0.12 -17.64
CA ALA A 282 18.07 0.18 -18.37
C ALA A 282 19.10 -0.88 -17.95
N GLU A 283 18.86 -1.56 -16.83
CA GLU A 283 19.63 -2.73 -16.38
C GLU A 283 19.09 -4.05 -16.96
N ARG A 284 17.91 -4.02 -17.60
CA ARG A 284 17.30 -5.20 -18.21
C ARG A 284 17.69 -5.37 -19.68
N HIS A 285 17.53 -6.60 -20.16
CA HIS A 285 17.92 -7.05 -21.50
C HIS A 285 16.89 -6.72 -22.61
N HIS A 286 16.23 -5.56 -22.52
CA HIS A 286 15.14 -5.17 -23.44
C HIS A 286 15.59 -5.04 -24.91
N LEU A 287 16.87 -4.72 -25.13
CA LEU A 287 17.43 -4.52 -26.48
C LEU A 287 17.91 -5.82 -27.14
N ASP A 288 18.03 -6.93 -26.41
CA ASP A 288 18.53 -8.21 -26.93
C ASP A 288 17.75 -8.70 -28.16
N ASN A 289 16.44 -8.52 -28.15
CA ASN A 289 15.57 -8.90 -29.28
C ASN A 289 15.79 -7.99 -30.50
N HIS A 290 16.09 -6.70 -30.28
CA HIS A 290 16.41 -5.76 -31.37
C HIS A 290 17.74 -6.14 -32.02
N VAL A 291 18.75 -6.48 -31.21
CA VAL A 291 20.04 -6.97 -31.68
C VAL A 291 19.89 -8.28 -32.44
N ARG A 292 19.17 -9.26 -31.87
CA ARG A 292 18.95 -10.58 -32.49
C ARG A 292 18.24 -10.50 -33.85
N ARG A 293 17.35 -9.52 -34.02
CA ARG A 293 16.61 -9.29 -35.29
C ARG A 293 17.41 -8.45 -36.30
N GLY A 294 18.60 -7.97 -35.94
CA GLY A 294 19.41 -7.10 -36.77
C GLY A 294 18.85 -5.69 -36.94
N ALA A 295 17.95 -5.26 -36.04
CA ALA A 295 17.42 -3.91 -36.02
C ALA A 295 18.41 -2.91 -35.40
N MET A 296 19.33 -3.42 -34.56
CA MET A 296 20.45 -2.70 -33.96
C MET A 296 21.66 -3.64 -33.90
N THR A 297 22.87 -3.09 -33.89
CA THR A 297 24.10 -3.77 -33.52
C THR A 297 24.30 -3.74 -32.00
N GLU A 298 25.17 -4.59 -31.47
CA GLU A 298 25.54 -4.55 -30.04
C GLU A 298 26.12 -3.18 -29.65
N ALA A 299 26.99 -2.61 -30.48
CA ALA A 299 27.56 -1.28 -30.24
C ALA A 299 26.50 -0.17 -30.21
N GLU A 300 25.51 -0.21 -31.12
CA GLU A 300 24.39 0.74 -31.10
C GLU A 300 23.50 0.58 -29.86
N ALA A 301 23.32 -0.65 -29.37
CA ALA A 301 22.58 -0.90 -28.14
C ALA A 301 23.33 -0.38 -26.90
N ASP A 302 24.65 -0.55 -26.85
CA ASP A 302 25.52 -0.02 -25.79
C ASP A 302 25.51 1.51 -25.77
N ASP A 303 25.68 2.15 -26.94
CA ASP A 303 25.64 3.61 -27.07
C ASP A 303 24.25 4.16 -26.69
N PHE A 304 23.17 3.48 -27.07
CA PHE A 304 21.81 3.82 -26.67
C PHE A 304 21.64 3.78 -25.14
N LEU A 305 22.10 2.71 -24.48
CA LEU A 305 21.99 2.59 -23.01
C LEU A 305 22.90 3.59 -22.29
N ALA A 306 24.07 3.92 -22.85
CA ALA A 306 24.94 4.96 -22.33
C ALA A 306 24.27 6.34 -22.38
N GLY A 307 23.61 6.67 -23.51
CA GLY A 307 22.81 7.89 -23.66
C GLY A 307 21.68 7.98 -22.64
N LEU A 308 20.92 6.89 -22.47
CA LEU A 308 19.83 6.80 -21.49
C LEU A 308 20.35 7.05 -20.07
N ARG A 309 21.42 6.37 -19.67
CA ARG A 309 22.02 6.50 -18.32
C ARG A 309 22.51 7.93 -18.06
N ALA A 310 23.18 8.55 -19.03
CA ALA A 310 23.62 9.94 -18.91
C ALA A 310 22.44 10.92 -18.72
N GLY A 311 21.36 10.73 -19.48
CA GLY A 311 20.13 11.51 -19.34
C GLY A 311 19.46 11.30 -17.97
N ILE A 312 19.34 10.04 -17.53
CA ILE A 312 18.82 9.67 -16.21
C ILE A 312 19.62 10.35 -15.09
N ASP A 313 20.95 10.31 -15.14
CA ASP A 313 21.80 10.91 -14.11
C ASP A 313 21.65 12.42 -14.07
N SER A 314 21.65 13.08 -15.23
CA SER A 314 21.43 14.53 -15.32
C SER A 314 20.08 14.95 -14.72
N TRP A 315 19.00 14.23 -15.02
CA TRP A 315 17.67 14.58 -14.50
C TRP A 315 17.50 14.22 -13.02
N SER A 316 18.13 13.13 -12.57
CA SER A 316 18.11 12.74 -11.16
C SER A 316 18.83 13.77 -10.29
N GLU A 317 19.97 14.31 -10.73
CA GLU A 317 20.70 15.37 -10.03
C GLU A 317 19.88 16.68 -9.95
N ARG A 318 19.18 17.04 -11.03
CA ARG A 318 18.25 18.18 -11.04
C ARG A 318 17.09 17.97 -10.07
N ALA A 319 16.51 16.77 -10.03
CA ALA A 319 15.42 16.46 -9.12
C ALA A 319 15.88 16.50 -7.64
N ALA A 320 17.07 15.96 -7.33
CA ALA A 320 17.64 15.98 -5.98
C ALA A 320 17.94 17.40 -5.46
N SER A 321 18.15 18.37 -6.35
CA SER A 321 18.39 19.77 -6.01
C SER A 321 17.13 20.65 -6.04
N SER A 322 15.96 20.06 -6.35
CA SER A 322 14.71 20.78 -6.50
C SER A 322 13.71 20.44 -5.38
N PRO A 323 12.81 21.36 -5.00
CA PRO A 323 11.73 21.03 -4.07
C PRO A 323 10.81 19.97 -4.69
N ALA A 324 10.65 18.82 -4.01
CA ALA A 324 9.98 17.64 -4.54
C ALA A 324 8.60 17.92 -5.19
N TRP A 325 7.79 18.77 -4.57
CA TRP A 325 6.42 19.05 -5.00
C TRP A 325 6.28 20.31 -5.87
N ALA A 326 7.40 20.96 -6.23
CA ALA A 326 7.34 22.10 -7.13
C ALA A 326 7.03 21.62 -8.56
N PRO A 327 6.15 22.31 -9.30
CA PRO A 327 5.83 21.95 -10.67
C PRO A 327 7.02 22.17 -11.60
N LEU A 328 7.12 21.37 -12.65
CA LEU A 328 8.05 21.63 -13.75
C LEU A 328 7.54 22.78 -14.60
N THR A 329 8.46 23.53 -15.21
CA THR A 329 8.09 24.36 -16.36
C THR A 329 7.73 23.49 -17.56
N ALA A 330 6.96 24.03 -18.51
CA ALA A 330 6.59 23.30 -19.73
C ALA A 330 7.82 22.82 -20.52
N ALA A 331 8.85 23.67 -20.62
CA ALA A 331 10.10 23.32 -21.30
C ALA A 331 10.82 22.14 -20.62
N GLU A 332 10.85 22.11 -19.28
CA GLU A 332 11.48 21.01 -18.55
C GLU A 332 10.71 19.70 -18.71
N SER A 333 9.38 19.75 -18.64
CA SER A 333 8.52 18.59 -18.91
C SER A 333 8.72 18.08 -20.34
N ASP A 334 8.86 18.99 -21.30
CA ASP A 334 9.10 18.64 -22.71
C ASP A 334 10.47 18.01 -22.95
N GLU A 335 11.54 18.57 -22.38
CA GLU A 335 12.88 18.02 -22.46
C GLU A 335 12.98 16.62 -21.82
N LEU A 336 12.36 16.43 -20.65
CA LEU A 336 12.36 15.11 -19.99
C LEU A 336 11.52 14.09 -20.76
N TRP A 337 10.38 14.50 -21.32
CA TRP A 337 9.62 13.59 -22.17
C TRP A 337 10.37 13.25 -23.47
N GLN A 338 11.16 14.17 -24.01
CA GLN A 338 12.00 13.87 -25.17
C GLN A 338 13.01 12.77 -24.84
N LEU A 339 13.59 12.75 -23.63
CA LEU A 339 14.44 11.64 -23.18
C LEU A 339 13.68 10.29 -23.22
N VAL A 340 12.41 10.27 -22.82
CA VAL A 340 11.55 9.08 -22.87
C VAL A 340 11.32 8.63 -24.32
N LEU A 341 11.04 9.57 -25.22
CA LEU A 341 10.82 9.26 -26.64
C LEU A 341 12.10 8.74 -27.32
N ASP A 342 13.22 9.41 -27.08
CA ASP A 342 14.53 9.03 -27.64
C ASP A 342 14.93 7.61 -27.19
N HIS A 343 14.43 7.17 -26.03
CA HIS A 343 14.73 5.86 -25.45
C HIS A 343 13.50 4.95 -25.32
N GLN A 344 12.50 5.13 -26.18
CA GLN A 344 11.23 4.41 -26.13
C GLN A 344 11.36 2.87 -26.00
N PRO A 345 12.27 2.16 -26.72
CA PRO A 345 12.43 0.71 -26.59
C PRO A 345 12.69 0.18 -25.17
N VAL A 346 13.18 1.03 -24.27
CA VAL A 346 13.37 0.73 -22.84
C VAL A 346 12.32 1.45 -22.00
N ALA A 347 12.07 2.73 -22.29
CA ALA A 347 11.24 3.59 -21.46
C ALA A 347 9.79 3.13 -21.35
N LEU A 348 9.24 2.47 -22.37
CA LEU A 348 7.86 1.97 -22.37
C LEU A 348 7.57 1.00 -21.21
N PHE A 349 8.58 0.27 -20.73
CA PHE A 349 8.47 -0.68 -19.62
C PHE A 349 8.48 -0.01 -18.24
N ALA A 350 8.90 1.25 -18.15
CA ALA A 350 8.94 2.01 -16.90
C ALA A 350 7.65 2.79 -16.65
N LEU A 351 6.92 3.17 -17.70
CA LEU A 351 5.87 4.20 -17.61
C LEU A 351 4.71 3.82 -16.69
N ALA A 352 4.26 2.57 -16.69
CA ALA A 352 3.09 2.19 -15.89
C ALA A 352 3.33 2.36 -14.39
N GLU A 353 4.46 1.87 -13.89
CA GLU A 353 4.84 2.04 -12.49
C GLU A 353 5.18 3.50 -12.20
N ALA A 354 5.95 4.18 -13.06
CA ALA A 354 6.34 5.57 -12.86
C ALA A 354 5.14 6.53 -12.79
N VAL A 355 4.13 6.34 -13.63
CA VAL A 355 2.89 7.12 -13.59
C VAL A 355 2.15 6.87 -12.29
N ASN A 356 1.92 5.61 -11.95
CA ASN A 356 1.16 5.21 -10.76
C ASN A 356 1.80 5.68 -9.45
N ASP A 357 3.09 5.41 -9.28
CA ASP A 357 3.86 5.77 -8.09
C ASP A 357 4.00 7.29 -7.95
N SER A 358 4.20 8.01 -9.06
CA SER A 358 4.32 9.46 -9.01
C SER A 358 3.03 10.14 -8.60
N LEU A 359 1.88 9.67 -9.10
CA LEU A 359 0.58 10.22 -8.72
C LEU A 359 0.26 9.97 -7.24
N ASP A 360 0.50 8.76 -6.72
CA ASP A 360 0.28 8.46 -5.30
C ASP A 360 1.21 9.28 -4.41
N ALA A 361 2.51 9.31 -4.74
CA ALA A 361 3.50 10.09 -3.98
C ALA A 361 3.13 11.58 -3.94
N THR A 362 2.69 12.13 -5.08
CA THR A 362 2.29 13.53 -5.21
C THR A 362 1.07 13.84 -4.37
N LEU A 363 0.02 13.02 -4.44
CA LEU A 363 -1.21 13.28 -3.70
C LEU A 363 -1.05 13.05 -2.19
N ALA A 364 -0.22 12.08 -1.78
CA ALA A 364 0.12 11.87 -0.39
C ALA A 364 0.96 13.02 0.19
N GLY A 365 1.92 13.54 -0.58
CA GLY A 365 2.83 14.62 -0.14
C GLY A 365 2.29 16.04 -0.34
N ASN A 366 1.40 16.22 -1.32
CA ASN A 366 0.82 17.50 -1.72
C ASN A 366 -0.65 17.30 -2.20
N PRO A 367 -1.61 17.15 -1.28
CA PRO A 367 -3.02 16.94 -1.65
C PRO A 367 -3.64 18.08 -2.48
N ASP A 368 -3.05 19.28 -2.44
CA ASP A 368 -3.44 20.43 -3.25
C ASP A 368 -3.14 20.25 -4.74
N ALA A 369 -2.33 19.25 -5.13
CA ALA A 369 -2.07 18.89 -6.52
C ALA A 369 -3.33 18.48 -7.30
N THR A 370 -4.40 18.10 -6.58
CA THR A 370 -5.74 17.86 -7.15
C THR A 370 -6.29 19.02 -7.97
N ARG A 371 -5.84 20.26 -7.70
CA ARG A 371 -6.27 21.45 -8.44
C ARG A 371 -5.63 21.58 -9.82
N VAL A 372 -4.52 20.88 -10.06
CA VAL A 372 -3.71 21.00 -11.28
C VAL A 372 -3.59 19.70 -12.06
N LEU A 373 -3.74 18.55 -11.40
CA LEU A 373 -3.70 17.24 -12.06
C LEU A 373 -4.94 17.04 -12.96
N PRO A 374 -4.77 16.44 -14.15
CA PRO A 374 -5.89 16.12 -15.03
C PRO A 374 -6.89 15.16 -14.38
N ALA A 375 -8.17 15.28 -14.73
CA ALA A 375 -9.22 14.39 -14.20
C ALA A 375 -8.92 12.90 -14.43
N ALA A 376 -8.36 12.54 -15.58
CA ALA A 376 -7.97 11.15 -15.87
C ALA A 376 -6.89 10.61 -14.91
N ALA A 377 -5.94 11.46 -14.49
CA ALA A 377 -4.92 11.10 -13.51
C ALA A 377 -5.54 10.92 -12.12
N LEU A 378 -6.50 11.78 -11.76
CA LEU A 378 -7.22 11.66 -10.49
C LEU A 378 -8.06 10.37 -10.44
N GLU A 379 -8.73 9.99 -11.53
CA GLU A 379 -9.51 8.75 -11.58
C GLU A 379 -8.63 7.48 -11.49
N LEU A 380 -7.39 7.51 -12.00
CA LEU A 380 -6.42 6.42 -11.79
C LEU A 380 -6.05 6.21 -10.32
N VAL A 381 -5.92 7.29 -9.58
CA VAL A 381 -5.62 7.22 -8.14
C VAL A 381 -6.87 6.80 -7.39
N ARG A 382 -8.01 7.42 -7.69
CA ARG A 382 -9.30 7.10 -7.07
C ARG A 382 -9.63 5.62 -7.13
N SER A 383 -9.41 4.97 -8.28
CA SER A 383 -9.69 3.54 -8.46
C SER A 383 -8.81 2.63 -7.61
N ARG A 384 -7.62 3.08 -7.21
CA ARG A 384 -6.67 2.31 -6.38
C ARG A 384 -6.86 2.52 -4.88
N HIS A 385 -7.51 3.63 -4.49
CA HIS A 385 -7.78 3.96 -3.09
C HIS A 385 -9.25 3.73 -2.68
N ALA A 386 -10.11 3.33 -3.61
CA ALA A 386 -11.50 2.97 -3.32
C ALA A 386 -11.59 1.62 -2.56
N LEU A 387 -12.64 1.44 -1.76
CA LEU A 387 -12.93 0.17 -1.09
C LEU A 387 -13.39 -0.91 -2.09
N GLY A 388 -14.05 -0.48 -3.15
CA GLY A 388 -14.48 -1.35 -4.24
C GLY A 388 -14.26 -0.70 -5.60
N THR A 389 -14.01 -1.55 -6.59
CA THR A 389 -13.72 -1.12 -7.96
C THR A 389 -14.63 -1.86 -8.93
N ARG A 390 -15.39 -1.12 -9.72
CA ARG A 390 -16.28 -1.67 -10.74
C ARG A 390 -15.52 -1.97 -12.02
N LEU A 391 -15.50 -3.24 -12.40
CA LEU A 391 -14.88 -3.72 -13.64
C LEU A 391 -15.73 -3.34 -14.87
N ASP A 392 -15.14 -3.41 -16.06
CA ASP A 392 -15.82 -3.08 -17.32
C ASP A 392 -17.05 -3.97 -17.62
N ASP A 393 -17.07 -5.18 -17.07
CA ASP A 393 -18.20 -6.12 -17.17
C ASP A 393 -19.31 -5.87 -16.12
N GLY A 394 -19.16 -4.83 -15.30
CA GLY A 394 -20.11 -4.42 -14.27
C GLY A 394 -19.93 -5.13 -12.92
N ARG A 395 -19.05 -6.13 -12.81
CA ARG A 395 -18.76 -6.78 -11.54
C ARG A 395 -18.05 -5.82 -10.58
N LEU A 396 -18.37 -5.94 -9.30
CA LEU A 396 -17.68 -5.22 -8.23
C LEU A 396 -16.55 -6.10 -7.69
N HIS A 397 -15.33 -5.61 -7.76
CA HIS A 397 -14.20 -6.19 -7.05
C HIS A 397 -14.02 -5.41 -5.75
N LEU A 398 -14.06 -6.10 -4.61
CA LEU A 398 -13.77 -5.49 -3.31
C LEU A 398 -12.30 -5.72 -3.01
N ALA A 399 -11.57 -4.64 -2.70
CA ALA A 399 -10.19 -4.76 -2.27
C ALA A 399 -10.12 -5.51 -0.92
N ASP A 400 -8.98 -6.11 -0.58
CA ASP A 400 -8.78 -6.68 0.76
C ASP A 400 -8.77 -5.53 1.78
N VAL A 401 -9.92 -5.32 2.42
CA VAL A 401 -10.17 -4.09 3.17
C VAL A 401 -9.54 -4.14 4.56
N ASP A 402 -8.62 -3.21 4.82
CA ASP A 402 -8.13 -2.89 6.15
C ASP A 402 -9.29 -2.56 7.10
N ARG A 403 -9.32 -3.17 8.28
CA ARG A 403 -10.50 -3.16 9.14
C ARG A 403 -10.19 -3.26 10.62
N VAL A 404 -11.14 -2.81 11.43
CA VAL A 404 -11.05 -2.71 12.89
C VAL A 404 -12.29 -3.39 13.52
N LEU A 405 -12.11 -4.05 14.66
CA LEU A 405 -13.19 -4.62 15.49
C LEU A 405 -14.19 -5.48 14.71
N SER A 406 -13.67 -6.44 13.96
CA SER A 406 -14.43 -7.33 13.08
C SER A 406 -14.02 -8.80 13.20
N ALA A 407 -14.74 -9.68 12.51
CA ALA A 407 -14.22 -11.01 12.21
C ALA A 407 -12.89 -10.92 11.40
N PRO A 408 -11.89 -11.77 11.72
CA PRO A 408 -10.63 -11.85 10.98
C PRO A 408 -10.82 -12.52 9.60
N SER A 409 -9.89 -12.28 8.68
CA SER A 409 -9.74 -13.20 7.54
C SER A 409 -9.11 -14.50 8.00
N TYR A 410 -9.49 -15.61 7.37
CA TYR A 410 -8.83 -16.89 7.59
C TYR A 410 -7.55 -16.98 6.75
N VAL A 411 -6.39 -16.80 7.38
CA VAL A 411 -5.07 -16.97 6.73
C VAL A 411 -4.24 -17.93 7.58
N GLN A 412 -4.02 -19.15 7.07
CA GLN A 412 -3.15 -20.19 7.67
C GLN A 412 -3.45 -20.65 9.11
N GLY A 413 -4.64 -20.41 9.67
CA GLY A 413 -5.14 -21.08 10.88
C GLY A 413 -4.91 -20.38 12.22
N ASP A 414 -3.93 -19.46 12.34
CA ASP A 414 -3.62 -18.78 13.62
C ASP A 414 -4.82 -18.01 14.22
N ALA A 415 -5.70 -17.51 13.36
CA ALA A 415 -6.89 -16.76 13.78
C ALA A 415 -7.94 -17.65 14.48
N GLU A 416 -8.02 -18.95 14.19
CA GLU A 416 -8.98 -19.89 14.82
C GLU A 416 -8.78 -19.99 16.32
N GLU A 417 -7.54 -20.04 16.77
CA GLU A 417 -7.18 -20.19 18.18
C GLU A 417 -7.55 -18.96 19.01
N ARG A 418 -7.89 -17.83 18.37
CA ARG A 418 -8.12 -16.54 19.00
C ARG A 418 -9.59 -16.13 19.11
N LEU A 419 -10.47 -16.67 18.26
CA LEU A 419 -11.84 -16.18 18.05
C LEU A 419 -12.75 -16.12 19.29
N ASP A 420 -12.47 -16.92 20.31
CA ASP A 420 -13.31 -17.02 21.51
C ASP A 420 -12.81 -16.18 22.70
N GLU A 421 -11.58 -15.67 22.63
CA GLU A 421 -10.97 -14.89 23.73
C GLU A 421 -10.52 -13.50 23.29
N TRP A 422 -10.25 -13.31 22.00
CA TRP A 422 -9.62 -12.11 21.46
C TRP A 422 -10.52 -11.40 20.45
N LEU A 423 -10.50 -10.08 20.51
CA LEU A 423 -11.03 -9.22 19.47
C LEU A 423 -9.90 -8.91 18.47
N LEU A 424 -10.23 -8.93 17.19
CA LEU A 424 -9.39 -8.32 16.17
C LEU A 424 -9.45 -6.80 16.35
N LEU A 425 -8.38 -6.21 16.86
CA LEU A 425 -8.26 -4.76 16.98
C LEU A 425 -8.10 -4.11 15.61
N LEU A 426 -7.21 -4.66 14.78
CA LEU A 426 -6.88 -4.14 13.46
C LEU A 426 -6.40 -5.28 12.57
N GLU A 427 -6.85 -5.32 11.33
CA GLU A 427 -6.22 -6.10 10.27
C GLU A 427 -5.77 -5.18 9.15
N MET A 428 -4.54 -5.39 8.67
CA MET A 428 -3.97 -4.68 7.54
C MET A 428 -3.52 -5.66 6.46
N SER A 429 -3.82 -5.34 5.20
CA SER A 429 -3.38 -6.11 4.02
C SER A 429 -2.20 -5.44 3.31
N ALA A 430 -1.61 -6.15 2.36
CA ALA A 430 -0.66 -5.56 1.43
C ALA A 430 -1.41 -4.61 0.47
N ASP A 431 -0.99 -3.36 0.44
CA ASP A 431 -1.53 -2.33 -0.45
C ASP A 431 -0.43 -1.37 -0.93
N PRO A 432 0.07 -1.55 -2.16
CA PRO A 432 1.15 -0.72 -2.67
C PRO A 432 0.84 0.79 -2.74
N ALA A 433 -0.43 1.19 -2.85
CA ALA A 433 -0.81 2.59 -3.02
C ALA A 433 -0.57 3.42 -1.75
N ILE A 434 -0.48 2.78 -0.59
CA ILE A 434 -0.10 3.39 0.70
C ILE A 434 1.22 2.85 1.25
N GLY A 435 2.01 2.15 0.42
CA GLY A 435 3.27 1.55 0.84
C GLY A 435 3.13 0.29 1.70
N HIS A 436 1.92 -0.28 1.74
CA HIS A 436 1.53 -1.62 2.17
C HIS A 436 2.28 -2.77 1.49
N HIS A 437 3.39 -3.25 2.06
CA HIS A 437 4.19 -4.31 1.43
C HIS A 437 4.39 -5.50 2.37
N PHE A 438 3.35 -6.34 2.51
CA PHE A 438 3.31 -7.44 3.48
C PHE A 438 3.31 -8.85 2.85
N ALA A 439 3.82 -8.98 1.62
CA ALA A 439 3.70 -10.20 0.80
C ALA A 439 2.22 -10.62 0.57
N GLU A 440 1.95 -11.90 0.30
CA GLU A 440 0.61 -12.44 0.08
C GLU A 440 -0.11 -12.74 1.42
N GLY A 441 -0.11 -11.76 2.33
CA GLY A 441 -0.58 -11.95 3.70
C GLY A 441 -1.28 -10.75 4.32
N VAL A 442 -1.72 -10.96 5.56
CA VAL A 442 -2.34 -9.93 6.41
C VAL A 442 -1.65 -9.87 7.77
N TYR A 443 -1.64 -8.69 8.36
CA TYR A 443 -1.21 -8.47 9.73
C TYR A 443 -2.42 -8.23 10.61
N GLN A 444 -2.59 -9.05 11.63
CA GLN A 444 -3.73 -9.03 12.54
C GLN A 444 -3.26 -8.68 13.94
N PHE A 445 -3.79 -7.58 14.47
CA PHE A 445 -3.56 -7.11 15.82
C PHE A 445 -4.74 -7.54 16.69
N TRP A 446 -4.43 -8.17 17.81
CA TRP A 446 -5.40 -8.78 18.70
C TRP A 446 -5.36 -8.14 20.07
N ILE A 447 -6.53 -7.94 20.67
CA ILE A 447 -6.68 -7.43 22.03
C ILE A 447 -7.79 -8.18 22.75
N ARG A 448 -7.61 -8.47 24.03
CA ARG A 448 -8.69 -9.07 24.83
C ARG A 448 -9.75 -8.01 25.13
N PRO A 449 -11.04 -8.37 25.24
CA PRO A 449 -12.10 -7.41 25.57
C PRO A 449 -11.83 -6.61 26.85
N ALA A 450 -11.32 -7.27 27.90
CA ALA A 450 -10.99 -6.62 29.17
C ALA A 450 -9.83 -5.62 29.04
N ASP A 451 -8.86 -5.89 28.17
CA ASP A 451 -7.72 -5.00 27.89
C ASP A 451 -8.15 -3.77 27.10
N LEU A 452 -9.02 -3.97 26.10
CA LEU A 452 -9.61 -2.87 25.34
C LEU A 452 -10.41 -1.93 26.25
N ALA A 453 -11.29 -2.50 27.09
CA ALA A 453 -12.09 -1.74 28.05
C ALA A 453 -11.21 -0.95 29.05
N ALA A 454 -10.09 -1.55 29.48
CA ALA A 454 -9.12 -0.95 30.38
C ALA A 454 -8.08 -0.06 29.67
N ARG A 455 -8.17 0.10 28.34
CA ARG A 455 -7.26 0.88 27.49
C ARG A 455 -5.79 0.41 27.57
N ARG A 456 -5.56 -0.89 27.77
CA ARG A 456 -4.24 -1.53 27.86
C ARG A 456 -3.71 -1.93 26.47
N PHE A 457 -3.52 -0.93 25.61
CA PHE A 457 -3.06 -1.15 24.23
C PHE A 457 -1.60 -1.63 24.13
N ASP A 458 -0.84 -1.57 25.23
CA ASP A 458 0.48 -2.19 25.36
C ASP A 458 0.45 -3.73 25.38
N LEU A 459 -0.74 -4.33 25.60
CA LEU A 459 -0.97 -5.78 25.60
C LEU A 459 -1.48 -6.32 24.25
N VAL A 460 -1.48 -5.49 23.19
CA VAL A 460 -1.86 -5.93 21.85
C VAL A 460 -0.85 -6.95 21.32
N GLU A 461 -1.35 -8.05 20.77
CA GLU A 461 -0.54 -9.07 20.10
C GLU A 461 -0.65 -8.96 18.58
N LEU A 462 0.40 -9.32 17.86
CA LEU A 462 0.42 -9.38 16.40
C LEU A 462 0.54 -10.82 15.93
N THR A 463 -0.31 -11.23 14.99
CA THR A 463 -0.07 -12.39 14.13
C THR A 463 0.17 -11.90 12.70
N ALA A 464 1.12 -12.54 12.03
CA ALA A 464 1.45 -12.27 10.64
C ALA A 464 1.38 -13.58 9.88
N SER A 465 0.44 -13.67 8.94
CA SER A 465 0.18 -14.88 8.18
C SER A 465 0.21 -14.51 6.69
N ALA A 466 0.95 -15.25 5.88
CA ALA A 466 1.10 -15.03 4.45
C ALA A 466 1.05 -16.37 3.71
N TYR A 467 0.34 -16.42 2.58
CA TYR A 467 0.12 -17.65 1.81
C TYR A 467 1.37 -18.24 1.18
#